data_AF-A0A382BMB1-F1
#
_entry.id   AF-A0A382BMB1-F1
#
_cell.length_a   1.000
_cell.length_b   1.000
_cell.length_c   1.000
_cell.angle_alpha   90.00
_cell.angle_beta   90.00
_cell.angle_gamma   90.00
#
_symmetry.space_group_name_H-M   'P 1'
#
loop_
_entity.id
_entity.type
_entity.pdbx_description
1 polymer ?
#
loop_
_entity_poly.entity_id
_entity_poly.type
_entity_poly.pdbx_seq_one_letter_code
_entity_poly.pdbx_strand_id
1 'polypeptide(L)'
;MINNPILHQNNIKISRALISVFDKTGIVDLAKSLHELGVEILSTGGTAKTLRGDNIPVDDVSNYTQFPEIMDGRVKTINPLIEGGILGLRDKHA
;
A
#
# COMPACT_ATOMS: atom_id res chain seq x y z
N MET A 1 -16.26 5.69 18.83
CA MET A 1 -16.62 4.79 17.72
C MET A 1 -17.29 5.61 16.63
N ILE A 2 -17.02 5.32 15.36
CA ILE A 2 -17.72 5.97 14.24
C ILE A 2 -19.13 5.37 14.21
N ASN A 3 -20.11 6.09 14.74
CA ASN A 3 -21.50 5.64 14.73
C ASN A 3 -22.08 5.95 13.34
N ASN A 4 -22.52 4.91 12.63
CA ASN A 4 -23.15 4.99 11.30
C ASN A 4 -22.23 5.56 10.19
N PRO A 5 -21.13 4.86 9.83
CA PRO A 5 -20.23 5.33 8.77
C PRO A 5 -20.98 5.48 7.45
N ILE A 6 -20.88 6.66 6.84
CA ILE A 6 -21.42 6.91 5.50
C ILE A 6 -20.47 6.23 4.51
N LEU A 7 -20.93 5.16 3.87
CA LEU A 7 -20.18 4.53 2.79
C LEU A 7 -20.18 5.45 1.57
N HIS A 8 -19.03 5.55 0.93
CA HIS A 8 -18.91 6.30 -0.31
C HIS A 8 -19.76 5.62 -1.40
N GLN A 9 -20.75 6.34 -1.95
CA GLN A 9 -21.74 5.79 -2.89
C GLN A 9 -21.20 5.72 -4.34
N ASN A 10 -20.18 6.51 -4.63
CA ASN A 10 -19.58 6.59 -5.97
C ASN A 10 -18.35 5.68 -6.07
N ASN A 11 -18.19 5.03 -7.23
CA ASN A 11 -16.98 4.29 -7.55
C ASN A 11 -15.76 5.24 -7.53
N ILE A 12 -14.81 4.95 -6.65
CA ILE A 12 -13.54 5.67 -6.58
C ILE A 12 -12.52 4.92 -7.43
N LYS A 13 -11.83 5.64 -8.33
CA LYS A 13 -10.69 5.08 -9.03
C LYS A 13 -9.56 4.84 -8.03
N ILE A 14 -9.12 3.59 -7.91
CA ILE A 14 -7.93 3.23 -7.12
C ILE A 14 -6.71 3.72 -7.90
N SER A 15 -5.87 4.52 -7.27
CA SER A 15 -4.62 5.03 -7.88
C SER A 15 -3.36 4.41 -7.27
N ARG A 16 -3.44 3.92 -6.02
CA ARG A 16 -2.29 3.35 -5.30
C ARG A 16 -2.74 2.22 -4.37
N ALA A 17 -1.93 1.18 -4.25
CA ALA A 17 -2.11 0.07 -3.33
C ALA A 17 -0.87 -0.14 -2.46
N LEU A 18 -1.05 -0.27 -1.14
CA LEU A 18 -0.02 -0.71 -0.21
C LEU A 18 -0.18 -2.22 0.04
N ILE A 19 0.82 -3.02 -0.35
CA ILE A 19 0.76 -4.48 -0.26
C ILE A 19 1.82 -4.99 0.70
N SER A 20 1.39 -5.63 1.80
CA SER A 20 2.28 -6.25 2.78
C SER A 20 1.63 -7.51 3.34
N VAL A 21 2.02 -8.67 2.80
CA VAL A 21 1.44 -9.96 3.16
C VAL A 21 2.53 -10.92 3.61
N PHE A 22 2.23 -11.83 4.54
CA PHE A 22 3.15 -12.90 4.92
C PHE A 22 3.09 -14.04 3.90
N ASP A 23 1.89 -14.58 3.68
CA ASP A 23 1.62 -15.54 2.61
C ASP A 23 1.61 -14.83 1.25
N LYS A 24 2.31 -15.41 0.27
CA LYS A 24 2.46 -14.86 -1.09
C LYS A 24 1.50 -15.50 -2.09
N THR A 25 0.64 -16.40 -1.66
CA THR A 25 -0.35 -17.06 -2.52
C THR A 25 -1.19 -16.02 -3.28
N GLY A 26 -1.16 -16.09 -4.61
CA GLY A 26 -1.93 -15.21 -5.51
C GLY A 26 -1.49 -13.74 -5.59
N ILE A 27 -0.44 -13.32 -4.87
CA ILE A 27 -0.09 -11.89 -4.79
C ILE A 27 0.43 -11.33 -6.11
N VAL A 28 1.10 -12.17 -6.91
CA VAL A 28 1.67 -11.80 -8.21
C VAL A 28 0.55 -11.48 -9.20
N ASP A 29 -0.48 -12.34 -9.29
CA ASP A 29 -1.60 -12.14 -10.22
C ASP A 29 -2.44 -10.91 -9.84
N LEU A 30 -2.66 -10.71 -8.54
CA LEU A 30 -3.33 -9.51 -8.03
C LEU A 30 -2.54 -8.24 -8.38
N ALA A 31 -1.23 -8.23 -8.11
CA ALA A 31 -0.37 -7.08 -8.35
C ALA A 31 -0.22 -6.77 -9.85
N LYS A 32 -0.13 -7.79 -10.72
CA LYS A 32 -0.16 -7.62 -12.18
C LYS A 32 -1.45 -6.94 -12.63
N SER A 33 -2.60 -7.43 -12.17
CA SER A 33 -3.91 -6.85 -12.51
C SER A 33 -4.02 -5.39 -12.06
N LEU A 34 -3.53 -5.05 -10.86
CA LEU A 34 -3.51 -3.67 -10.37
C LEU A 34 -2.59 -2.79 -11.23
N HIS A 35 -1.38 -3.28 -11.55
CA HIS A 35 -0.43 -2.55 -12.38
C HIS A 35 -0.96 -2.27 -13.78
N GLU A 36 -1.61 -3.24 -14.42
CA GLU A 36 -2.26 -3.09 -15.74
C GLU A 36 -3.38 -2.04 -15.74
N LEU A 37 -4.05 -1.87 -14.59
CA LEU A 37 -5.04 -0.81 -14.38
C LEU A 37 -4.42 0.56 -14.07
N GLY A 38 -3.09 0.67 -14.07
CA GLY A 38 -2.35 1.89 -13.77
C GLY A 38 -2.29 2.23 -12.28
N VAL A 39 -2.47 1.24 -11.40
CA VAL A 39 -2.33 1.42 -9.95
C VAL A 39 -0.86 1.34 -9.55
N GLU A 40 -0.39 2.36 -8.83
CA GLU A 40 0.95 2.36 -8.23
C GLU A 40 1.00 1.38 -7.05
N ILE A 41 2.07 0.59 -6.95
CA ILE A 41 2.24 -0.41 -5.90
C ILE A 41 3.35 0.02 -4.94
N LEU A 42 2.96 0.27 -3.68
CA LEU A 42 3.88 0.38 -2.56
C LEU A 42 4.02 -0.98 -1.88
N SER A 43 5.25 -1.40 -1.59
CA SER A 43 5.50 -2.60 -0.79
C SER A 43 6.84 -2.51 -0.05
N THR A 44 7.17 -3.56 0.69
CA THR A 44 8.44 -3.64 1.42
C THR A 44 8.80 -5.10 1.73
N GLY A 45 10.09 -5.34 2.01
CA GLY A 45 10.60 -6.63 2.48
C GLY A 45 10.29 -7.78 1.52
N GLY A 46 9.85 -8.92 2.07
CA GLY A 46 9.59 -10.12 1.29
C GLY A 46 8.54 -9.96 0.18
N THR A 47 7.53 -9.11 0.38
CA THR A 47 6.49 -8.86 -0.64
C THR A 47 7.04 -8.09 -1.82
N ALA A 48 7.76 -6.99 -1.57
CA ALA A 48 8.43 -6.24 -2.63
C ALA A 48 9.40 -7.13 -3.42
N LYS A 49 10.14 -8.00 -2.73
CA LYS A 49 11.06 -8.96 -3.38
C LYS A 49 10.33 -9.94 -4.29
N THR A 50 9.21 -10.52 -3.85
CA THR A 50 8.38 -11.42 -4.68
C THR A 50 7.89 -10.70 -5.93
N LEU A 51 7.30 -9.52 -5.78
CA LEU A 51 6.73 -8.76 -6.90
C LEU A 51 7.77 -8.32 -7.92
N ARG A 52 8.94 -7.84 -7.47
CA ARG A 52 10.06 -7.49 -8.35
C ARG A 52 10.62 -8.69 -9.10
N GLY A 53 10.64 -9.86 -8.46
CA GLY A 53 11.05 -11.12 -9.11
C GLY A 53 10.18 -11.48 -10.32
N ASP A 54 8.92 -11.04 -10.32
CA ASP A 54 7.96 -11.19 -11.41
C ASP A 54 7.89 -9.97 -12.36
N ASN A 55 8.89 -9.07 -12.30
CA ASN A 55 8.99 -7.84 -13.09
C ASN A 55 7.84 -6.84 -12.87
N ILE A 56 7.18 -6.89 -11.71
CA ILE A 56 6.15 -5.91 -11.36
C ILE A 56 6.83 -4.68 -10.75
N PRO A 57 6.58 -3.46 -11.27
CA PRO A 57 7.11 -2.24 -10.68
C PRO A 57 6.55 -2.03 -9.27
N VAL A 58 7.46 -1.81 -8.32
CA VAL A 58 7.13 -1.61 -6.90
C VAL A 58 8.04 -0.55 -6.31
N ASP A 59 7.42 0.45 -5.71
CA ASP A 59 8.09 1.47 -4.91
C ASP A 59 8.23 0.99 -3.46
N ASP A 60 9.43 1.12 -2.90
CA ASP A 60 9.67 0.75 -1.51
C ASP A 60 9.05 1.78 -0.55
N VAL A 61 8.36 1.29 0.49
CA VAL A 61 7.82 2.14 1.56
C VAL A 61 8.89 3.03 2.18
N SER A 62 10.13 2.55 2.35
CA SER A 62 11.22 3.35 2.91
C SER A 62 11.61 4.52 2.00
N ASN A 63 11.57 4.34 0.68
CA ASN A 63 11.82 5.41 -0.29
C ASN A 63 10.64 6.40 -0.33
N TYR A 64 9.41 5.89 -0.23
CA TYR A 64 8.23 6.74 -0.17
C TYR A 64 8.18 7.61 1.09
N THR A 65 8.54 7.03 2.24
CA THR A 65 8.49 7.70 3.55
C THR A 65 9.74 8.49 3.88
N GLN A 66 10.83 8.29 3.13
CA GLN A 66 12.17 8.78 3.45
C GLN A 66 12.65 8.41 4.86
N PHE A 67 12.11 7.31 5.39
CA PHE A 67 12.44 6.77 6.70
C PHE A 67 13.28 5.50 6.54
N PRO A 68 14.45 5.40 7.18
CA PRO A 68 15.32 4.25 7.03
C PRO A 68 14.70 2.99 7.66
N GLU A 69 15.13 1.83 7.18
CA GLU A 69 14.79 0.57 7.84
C GLU A 69 15.57 0.45 9.16
N ILE A 70 14.85 0.35 10.27
CA ILE A 70 15.40 0.17 11.63
C ILE A 70 14.66 -0.93 12.37
N MET A 71 15.29 -1.49 13.41
CA MET A 71 14.74 -2.58 14.24
C MET A 71 14.30 -3.79 13.41
N ASP A 72 15.14 -4.23 12.46
CA ASP A 72 14.84 -5.33 11.53
C ASP A 72 13.49 -5.16 10.80
N GLY A 73 13.15 -3.92 10.46
CA GLY A 73 11.94 -3.57 9.74
C GLY A 73 10.66 -3.57 10.57
N ARG A 74 10.75 -3.68 11.91
CA ARG A 74 9.57 -3.68 12.81
C ARG A 74 8.73 -2.39 12.76
N VAL A 75 9.36 -1.27 12.43
CA VAL A 75 8.70 0.06 12.50
C VAL A 75 8.62 0.77 11.15
N LYS A 76 9.02 0.11 10.05
CA LYS A 76 9.13 0.74 8.73
C LYS A 76 7.82 1.26 8.15
N THR A 77 6.69 0.68 8.54
CA THR A 77 5.35 1.13 8.12
C THR A 77 4.69 2.04 9.14
N ILE A 78 5.29 2.23 10.33
CA ILE A 78 4.79 3.13 11.37
C ILE A 78 5.22 4.55 11.01
N ASN A 79 4.51 5.17 10.08
CA ASN A 79 4.87 6.45 9.50
C ASN A 79 3.64 7.26 9.06
N PRO A 80 3.55 8.57 9.39
CA PRO A 80 2.39 9.40 9.08
C PRO A 80 1.98 9.43 7.60
N LEU A 81 2.92 9.25 6.66
CA LEU A 81 2.60 9.19 5.23
C LEU A 81 1.87 7.90 4.85
N ILE A 82 2.05 6.83 5.62
CA ILE A 82 1.34 5.56 5.47
C ILE A 82 0.02 5.61 6.25
N GLU A 83 0.06 5.85 7.57
CA GLU A 83 -1.19 5.87 8.36
C GLU A 83 -2.14 6.97 7.94
N GLY A 84 -1.63 8.16 7.61
CA GLY A 84 -2.45 9.28 7.13
C GLY A 84 -3.16 8.96 5.82
N GLY A 85 -2.53 8.19 4.93
CA GLY A 85 -3.16 7.72 3.69
C GLY A 85 -4.27 6.68 3.91
N ILE A 86 -4.21 5.93 5.01
CA ILE A 86 -5.20 4.90 5.37
C ILE A 86 -6.33 5.49 6.21
N LEU A 87 -6.00 6.30 7.22
CA LEU A 87 -6.92 6.83 8.23
C LEU A 87 -7.51 8.19 7.83
N GLY A 88 -6.98 8.84 6.80
CA GLY A 88 -7.46 10.13 6.31
C GLY A 88 -8.92 10.07 5.86
N LEU A 89 -9.76 10.91 6.45
CA LEU A 89 -11.14 11.11 6.02
C LEU A 89 -11.15 11.97 4.76
N ARG A 90 -11.44 11.38 3.61
CA ARG A 90 -11.38 12.05 2.30
C ARG A 90 -12.34 13.22 2.15
N ASP A 91 -13.41 13.27 2.95
CA ASP A 91 -14.39 14.35 2.99
C ASP A 91 -13.99 15.50 3.93
N LYS A 92 -12.95 15.32 4.76
CA LYS A 92 -12.56 16.30 5.79
C LYS A 92 -11.10 16.75 5.74
N HIS A 93 -10.18 15.88 5.36
CA HIS A 93 -8.74 16.13 5.43
C HIS A 93 -8.08 16.28 4.04
N ALA A 94 -8.83 16.09 2.95
CA ALA A 94 -8.35 16.20 1.58
C ALA A 94 -8.58 17.60 1.00
#